data_AF-R1E436-F1
#
_entry.id   AF-R1E436-F1
#
_cell.length_a   1.000
_cell.length_b   1.000
_cell.length_c   1.000
_cell.angle_alpha   90.00
_cell.angle_beta   90.00
_cell.angle_gamma   90.00
#
_symmetry.space_group_name_H-M   'P 1'
#
loop_
_entity.id
_entity.type
_entity.pdbx_description
1 polymer ?
#
loop_
_entity_poly.entity_id
_entity_poly.type
_entity_poly.pdbx_seq_one_letter_code
_entity_poly.pdbx_strand_id
1 'polypeptide(L)'
;MAPRRFEMDSASGGKFWEIEAEGKRTTVRYGALSASRARVHKKEHASKAEALEFAADQIRSKERKGYAEVKPAPNVSPQKSSPEKKRRSSPAVEPATAKRKKTPAPSGAVISDCTFLLTGTLSVKRSEVEAEICRHGGHIGTISKATHLLCGEDGYGTKKHQEAEKRGLPVVTEEWEAPEQPATCSCGNLLTADANYCSRCGKKVAATEGPPAADDLFKPVRVALGGADNKELMGSATYTLEEVGLKDGSKLEVFARACWKKYLENAFSKHRNRGKGAARAPPWRVPSHLGYVQRCTDSFELAAGTFPHSNTPRPHPKKVLQPFEEQLDGCEKEAVDALRKAFAKTRPDAALSASVGDDEQIGGFVAVGRLGSGFAFGVVFVSD
;
A
#
# COMPACT_ATOMS: atom_id res chain seq x y z
N MET A 1 -8.05 12.95 -38.52
CA MET A 1 -6.73 12.35 -38.31
C MET A 1 -6.84 10.90 -38.72
N ALA A 2 -5.97 10.45 -39.64
CA ALA A 2 -5.91 9.03 -40.03
C ALA A 2 -5.62 8.14 -38.80
N PRO A 3 -6.03 6.86 -38.80
CA PRO A 3 -5.77 5.95 -37.70
C PRO A 3 -4.26 5.82 -37.46
N ARG A 4 -3.83 6.04 -36.22
CA ARG A 4 -2.45 5.82 -35.76
C ARG A 4 -2.44 4.64 -34.79
N ARG A 5 -1.61 3.64 -35.08
CA ARG A 5 -1.51 2.40 -34.32
C ARG A 5 -0.21 2.36 -33.52
N PHE A 6 -0.34 1.93 -32.28
CA PHE A 6 0.73 1.83 -31.32
C PHE A 6 0.74 0.45 -30.71
N GLU A 7 1.92 -0.12 -30.54
CA GLU A 7 2.11 -1.47 -30.01
C GLU A 7 3.11 -1.46 -28.86
N MET A 8 2.94 -2.40 -27.95
CA MET A 8 3.82 -2.61 -26.81
C MET A 8 4.00 -4.10 -26.61
N ASP A 9 5.24 -4.55 -26.79
CA ASP A 9 5.62 -5.94 -26.57
C ASP A 9 5.62 -6.29 -25.09
N SER A 10 5.23 -7.52 -24.78
CA SER A 10 5.31 -8.07 -23.43
C SER A 10 5.45 -9.57 -23.50
N ALA A 11 6.03 -10.18 -22.47
CA ALA A 11 6.16 -11.64 -22.35
C ALA A 11 4.82 -12.39 -22.47
N SER A 12 3.70 -11.69 -22.26
CA SER A 12 2.34 -12.22 -22.38
C SER A 12 1.66 -12.00 -23.75
N GLY A 13 2.43 -11.80 -24.83
CA GLY A 13 1.89 -11.73 -26.20
C GLY A 13 1.48 -10.33 -26.69
N GLY A 14 2.01 -9.28 -26.06
CA GLY A 14 1.90 -7.88 -26.51
C GLY A 14 0.49 -7.28 -26.57
N LYS A 15 0.40 -5.96 -26.70
CA LYS A 15 -0.87 -5.22 -26.77
C LYS A 15 -0.79 -4.16 -27.86
N PHE A 16 -1.90 -3.90 -28.53
CA PHE A 16 -2.05 -2.77 -29.45
C PHE A 16 -3.10 -1.78 -28.96
N TRP A 17 -2.91 -0.54 -29.38
CA TRP A 17 -3.82 0.57 -29.18
C TRP A 17 -3.80 1.45 -30.43
N GLU A 18 -4.96 1.79 -30.96
CA GLU A 18 -5.13 2.57 -32.18
C GLU A 18 -6.15 3.67 -31.91
N ILE A 19 -5.90 4.86 -32.46
CA ILE A 19 -6.82 5.99 -32.38
C ILE A 19 -7.01 6.66 -33.73
N GLU A 20 -8.25 7.00 -34.01
CA GLU A 20 -8.68 7.76 -35.18
C GLU A 20 -9.55 8.94 -34.72
N ALA A 21 -9.48 10.06 -35.43
CA ALA A 21 -10.37 11.20 -35.22
C ALA A 21 -11.06 11.59 -36.53
N GLU A 22 -12.38 11.42 -36.58
CA GLU A 22 -13.23 11.72 -37.73
C GLU A 22 -14.27 12.77 -37.34
N GLY A 23 -14.19 13.95 -37.95
CA GLY A 23 -15.05 15.08 -37.58
C GLY A 23 -14.95 15.40 -36.09
N LYS A 24 -16.07 15.29 -35.38
CA LYS A 24 -16.17 15.52 -33.92
C LYS A 24 -16.01 14.24 -33.08
N ARG A 25 -15.70 13.10 -33.69
CA ARG A 25 -15.67 11.81 -33.01
C ARG A 25 -14.26 11.24 -33.00
N THR A 26 -13.88 10.68 -31.86
CA THR A 26 -12.67 9.84 -31.76
C THR A 26 -13.06 8.38 -31.57
N THR A 27 -12.44 7.51 -32.34
CA THR A 27 -12.58 6.05 -32.23
C THR A 27 -11.27 5.47 -31.75
N VAL A 28 -11.31 4.74 -30.64
CA VAL A 28 -10.17 4.04 -30.06
C VAL A 28 -10.38 2.54 -30.18
N ARG A 29 -9.39 1.83 -30.70
CA ARG A 29 -9.38 0.36 -30.81
C ARG A 29 -8.22 -0.21 -30.00
N TYR A 30 -8.45 -1.24 -29.21
CA TYR A 30 -7.38 -1.84 -28.40
C TYR A 30 -7.62 -3.32 -28.12
N GLY A 31 -6.52 -4.05 -27.88
CA GLY A 31 -6.56 -5.49 -27.62
C GLY A 31 -5.17 -6.08 -27.42
N ALA A 32 -5.12 -7.39 -27.20
CA ALA A 32 -3.87 -8.16 -27.31
C ALA A 32 -3.50 -8.30 -28.79
N LEU A 33 -2.21 -8.37 -29.12
CA LEU A 33 -1.77 -8.57 -30.51
C LEU A 33 -2.24 -9.90 -31.09
N SER A 34 -2.38 -10.92 -30.23
CA SER A 34 -2.87 -12.25 -30.58
C SER A 34 -4.41 -12.36 -30.64
N ALA A 35 -5.15 -11.34 -30.22
CA ALA A 35 -6.61 -11.43 -30.16
C ALA A 35 -7.26 -11.16 -31.52
N SER A 36 -8.15 -12.07 -31.94
CA SER A 36 -8.93 -11.91 -33.19
C SER A 36 -9.97 -10.79 -33.13
N ARG A 37 -10.35 -10.34 -31.92
CA ARG A 37 -11.36 -9.27 -31.73
C ARG A 37 -10.78 -8.11 -30.92
N ALA A 38 -10.83 -6.92 -31.51
CA ALA A 38 -10.48 -5.65 -30.87
C ALA A 38 -11.67 -5.10 -30.09
N ARG A 39 -11.42 -4.47 -28.93
CA ARG A 39 -12.41 -3.62 -28.27
C ARG A 39 -12.43 -2.27 -28.94
N VAL A 40 -13.62 -1.69 -29.10
CA VAL A 40 -13.81 -0.38 -29.74
C VAL A 40 -14.52 0.56 -28.77
N HIS A 41 -13.98 1.76 -28.61
CA HIS A 41 -14.57 2.83 -27.83
C HIS A 41 -14.72 4.07 -28.69
N LYS A 42 -15.92 4.64 -28.75
CA LYS A 42 -16.22 5.85 -29.51
C LYS A 42 -16.60 6.96 -28.54
N LYS A 43 -16.06 8.16 -28.78
CA LYS A 43 -16.37 9.36 -27.99
C LYS A 43 -16.65 10.52 -28.92
N GLU A 44 -17.74 11.23 -28.69
CA GLU A 44 -18.05 12.49 -29.36
C GLU A 44 -17.55 13.67 -28.53
N HIS A 45 -17.10 14.70 -29.23
CA HIS A 45 -16.57 15.95 -28.69
C HIS A 45 -17.39 17.13 -29.23
N ALA A 46 -17.27 18.32 -28.63
CA ALA A 46 -18.08 19.45 -29.05
C ALA A 46 -17.67 19.96 -30.44
N SER A 47 -16.39 19.81 -30.79
CA SER A 47 -15.82 20.26 -32.05
C SER A 47 -14.80 19.30 -32.65
N LYS A 48 -14.45 19.53 -33.92
CA LYS A 48 -13.37 18.81 -34.60
C LYS A 48 -12.00 19.12 -33.98
N ALA A 49 -11.79 20.36 -33.54
CA ALA A 49 -10.54 20.76 -32.90
C ALA A 49 -10.33 19.98 -31.59
N GLU A 50 -11.37 19.90 -30.75
CA GLU A 50 -11.32 19.13 -29.50
C GLU A 50 -11.07 17.62 -29.74
N ALA A 51 -11.67 17.05 -30.78
CA ALA A 51 -11.42 15.65 -31.15
C ALA A 51 -9.94 15.41 -31.54
N LEU A 52 -9.31 16.38 -32.21
CA LEU A 52 -7.90 16.31 -32.58
C LEU A 52 -6.97 16.51 -31.37
N GLU A 53 -7.25 17.48 -30.51
CA GLU A 53 -6.49 17.70 -29.27
C GLU A 53 -6.58 16.49 -28.34
N PHE A 54 -7.78 15.94 -28.15
CA PHE A 54 -7.98 14.73 -27.36
C PHE A 54 -7.18 13.56 -27.94
N ALA A 55 -7.17 13.40 -29.27
CA ALA A 55 -6.39 12.35 -29.91
C ALA A 55 -4.88 12.54 -29.70
N ALA A 56 -4.38 13.77 -29.80
CA ALA A 56 -2.97 14.10 -29.55
C ALA A 56 -2.57 13.85 -28.09
N ASP A 57 -3.41 14.20 -27.12
CA ASP A 57 -3.18 13.92 -25.70
C ASP A 57 -3.09 12.42 -25.40
N GLN A 58 -4.01 11.63 -25.98
CA GLN A 58 -3.99 10.19 -25.82
C GLN A 58 -2.71 9.59 -26.42
N ILE A 59 -2.26 10.07 -27.59
CA ILE A 59 -1.01 9.64 -28.22
C ILE A 59 0.19 9.94 -27.31
N ARG A 60 0.34 11.19 -26.83
CA ARG A 60 1.43 11.56 -25.89
C ARG A 60 1.41 10.71 -24.63
N SER A 61 0.22 10.41 -24.11
CA SER A 61 0.10 9.52 -22.94
C SER A 61 0.54 8.09 -23.24
N LYS A 62 0.37 7.58 -24.46
CA LYS A 62 0.75 6.22 -24.84
C LYS A 62 2.24 6.10 -25.12
N GLU A 63 2.82 7.07 -25.81
CA GLU A 63 4.27 7.16 -26.04
C GLU A 63 5.03 7.17 -24.71
N ARG A 64 4.60 8.00 -23.74
CA ARG A 64 5.17 8.04 -22.39
C ARG A 64 5.04 6.72 -21.61
N LYS A 65 4.09 5.86 -21.98
CA LYS A 65 3.89 4.53 -21.39
C LYS A 65 4.69 3.44 -22.09
N GLY A 66 5.58 3.80 -23.03
CA GLY A 66 6.42 2.85 -23.76
C GLY A 66 5.72 2.18 -24.95
N TYR A 67 4.58 2.69 -25.41
CA TYR A 67 4.00 2.24 -26.66
C TYR A 67 4.77 2.85 -27.84
N ALA A 68 5.20 2.00 -28.78
CA ALA A 68 5.86 2.43 -30.00
C ALA A 68 4.84 2.60 -31.13
N GLU A 69 4.93 3.69 -31.89
CA GLU A 69 4.10 3.87 -33.07
C GLU A 69 4.54 2.92 -34.18
N VAL A 70 3.58 2.17 -34.71
CA VAL A 70 3.80 1.27 -35.83
C VAL A 70 3.06 1.87 -37.02
N LYS A 71 3.82 2.33 -38.02
CA LYS A 71 3.22 2.74 -39.28
C LYS A 71 2.56 1.51 -39.89
N PRO A 72 1.24 1.52 -40.14
CA PRO A 72 0.62 0.41 -40.84
C PRO A 72 1.32 0.30 -42.20
N ALA A 73 1.89 -0.87 -42.50
CA ALA A 73 2.22 -1.20 -43.87
C ALA A 73 0.94 -1.06 -44.71
N PRO A 74 1.00 -0.57 -45.96
CA PRO A 74 -0.16 -0.46 -46.82
C PRO A 74 -0.70 -1.87 -47.09
N ASN A 75 -1.66 -2.32 -46.28
CA ASN A 75 -2.20 -3.65 -46.42
C ASN A 75 -3.30 -3.62 -47.48
N VAL A 76 -3.05 -4.39 -48.53
CA VAL A 76 -3.93 -4.70 -49.65
C VAL A 76 -5.28 -5.14 -49.10
N SER A 77 -6.31 -4.33 -49.33
CA SER A 77 -7.68 -4.66 -48.97
C SER A 77 -8.21 -5.79 -49.85
N PRO A 78 -8.79 -6.88 -49.31
CA PRO A 78 -9.68 -7.73 -50.08
C PRO A 78 -10.99 -6.97 -50.32
N GLN A 79 -11.23 -6.59 -51.57
CA GLN A 79 -12.54 -6.11 -52.04
C GLN A 79 -13.61 -7.22 -51.97
N LYS A 80 -14.83 -6.79 -51.61
CA LYS A 80 -16.19 -7.23 -52.01
C LYS A 80 -17.08 -7.33 -50.77
N SER A 81 -18.31 -6.85 -50.74
CA SER A 81 -19.14 -6.13 -51.71
C SER A 81 -20.40 -5.66 -50.94
N SER A 82 -20.87 -4.47 -51.25
CA SER A 82 -22.23 -3.99 -50.91
C SER A 82 -23.29 -4.97 -51.47
N PRO A 83 -24.48 -5.05 -50.86
CA PRO A 83 -25.58 -4.40 -51.57
C PRO A 83 -26.48 -3.52 -50.70
N GLU A 84 -26.92 -2.47 -51.36
CA GLU A 84 -27.81 -1.41 -50.94
C GLU A 84 -29.28 -1.87 -50.86
N LYS A 85 -30.00 -1.45 -49.80
CA LYS A 85 -31.46 -1.33 -49.87
C LYS A 85 -32.01 -0.21 -48.98
N LYS A 86 -32.52 0.83 -49.65
CA LYS A 86 -33.52 1.83 -49.24
C LYS A 86 -34.56 1.29 -48.24
N ARG A 87 -34.81 2.00 -47.12
CA ARG A 87 -35.97 2.90 -46.89
C ARG A 87 -36.28 3.17 -45.39
N ARG A 88 -36.73 4.42 -45.17
CA ARG A 88 -37.71 4.95 -44.18
C ARG A 88 -37.30 5.22 -42.72
N SER A 89 -37.17 6.53 -42.45
CA SER A 89 -37.87 7.34 -41.44
C SER A 89 -38.17 6.77 -40.04
N SER A 90 -37.75 7.55 -39.05
CA SER A 90 -38.00 7.52 -37.59
C SER A 90 -39.41 7.09 -37.15
N PRO A 91 -39.57 6.67 -35.89
CA PRO A 91 -39.91 7.68 -34.87
C PRO A 91 -39.17 7.52 -33.53
N ALA A 92 -39.20 8.63 -32.77
CA ALA A 92 -38.76 8.78 -31.40
C ALA A 92 -39.43 7.78 -30.44
N VAL A 93 -38.65 7.25 -29.50
CA VAL A 93 -39.13 6.63 -28.25
C VAL A 93 -38.13 6.95 -27.14
N GLU A 94 -38.44 7.95 -26.31
CA GLU A 94 -38.37 7.81 -24.85
C GLU A 94 -39.65 7.08 -24.40
N PRO A 95 -39.78 6.49 -23.18
CA PRO A 95 -38.79 6.25 -22.12
C PRO A 95 -38.81 4.79 -21.60
N ALA A 96 -37.75 4.34 -20.90
CA ALA A 96 -37.88 3.24 -19.94
C ALA A 96 -36.80 3.29 -18.85
N THR A 97 -37.20 3.84 -17.72
CA THR A 97 -36.52 3.81 -16.43
C THR A 97 -36.38 2.38 -15.92
N ALA A 98 -35.21 1.77 -16.12
CA ALA A 98 -34.85 0.53 -15.44
C ALA A 98 -34.50 0.82 -13.97
N LYS A 99 -35.50 0.68 -13.09
CA LYS A 99 -35.33 0.59 -11.63
C LYS A 99 -34.29 -0.49 -11.33
N ARG A 100 -33.08 -0.07 -10.99
CA ARG A 100 -32.05 -0.96 -10.45
C ARG A 100 -32.50 -1.37 -9.04
N LYS A 101 -32.73 -2.67 -8.84
CA LYS A 101 -33.05 -3.28 -7.54
C LYS A 101 -32.06 -2.77 -6.49
N LYS A 102 -32.58 -2.19 -5.40
CA LYS A 102 -31.84 -2.00 -4.15
C LYS A 102 -31.38 -3.39 -3.69
N THR A 103 -30.09 -3.67 -3.79
CA THR A 103 -29.47 -4.70 -2.96
C THR A 103 -29.51 -4.18 -1.53
N PRO A 104 -30.02 -4.94 -0.55
CA PRO A 104 -29.97 -4.51 0.85
C PRO A 104 -28.51 -4.29 1.24
N ALA A 105 -28.23 -3.14 1.86
CA ALA A 105 -26.89 -2.81 2.34
C ALA A 105 -26.41 -3.88 3.32
N PRO A 106 -25.11 -4.25 3.29
CA PRO A 106 -24.55 -5.09 4.33
C PRO A 106 -24.72 -4.39 5.69
N SER A 107 -25.27 -5.10 6.67
CA SER A 107 -25.42 -4.62 8.04
C SER A 107 -24.03 -4.39 8.64
N GLY A 108 -23.62 -3.12 8.73
CA GLY A 108 -22.26 -2.68 9.08
C GLY A 108 -21.75 -1.47 8.29
N ALA A 109 -22.51 -0.96 7.32
CA ALA A 109 -22.14 0.23 6.54
C ALA A 109 -22.13 1.51 7.40
N VAL A 110 -20.94 2.09 7.60
CA VAL A 110 -20.78 3.27 8.45
C VAL A 110 -21.07 4.58 7.70
N ILE A 111 -20.97 4.57 6.36
CA ILE A 111 -21.16 5.76 5.50
C ILE A 111 -22.19 5.53 4.38
N SER A 112 -23.22 4.70 4.62
CA SER A 112 -24.19 4.29 3.58
C SER A 112 -24.96 5.44 2.94
N ASP A 113 -25.17 6.54 3.68
CA ASP A 113 -25.91 7.70 3.19
C ASP A 113 -25.00 8.76 2.56
N CYS A 114 -23.69 8.51 2.52
CA CYS A 114 -22.70 9.45 1.99
C CYS A 114 -22.42 9.17 0.51
N THR A 115 -22.65 10.18 -0.32
CA THR A 115 -22.16 10.23 -1.70
C THR A 115 -20.99 11.19 -1.81
N PHE A 116 -19.84 10.71 -2.29
CA PHE A 116 -18.60 11.46 -2.42
C PHE A 116 -18.38 11.94 -3.86
N LEU A 117 -17.96 13.21 -3.98
CA LEU A 117 -17.38 13.76 -5.19
C LEU A 117 -15.86 13.83 -5.02
N LEU A 118 -15.12 13.24 -5.95
CA LEU A 118 -13.65 13.21 -5.90
C LEU A 118 -13.05 14.30 -6.80
N THR A 119 -12.17 15.14 -6.26
CA THR A 119 -11.40 16.15 -6.99
C THR A 119 -9.91 16.14 -6.62
N GLY A 120 -9.06 16.57 -7.54
CA GLY A 120 -7.61 16.54 -7.39
C GLY A 120 -6.95 15.18 -7.60
N THR A 121 -5.65 15.14 -7.30
CA THR A 121 -4.69 14.06 -7.30
C THR A 121 -4.65 13.50 -5.89
N LEU A 122 -4.98 12.22 -5.79
CA LEU A 122 -5.06 11.48 -4.55
C LEU A 122 -3.73 10.74 -4.31
N SER A 123 -3.37 10.55 -3.05
CA SER A 123 -2.18 9.81 -2.60
C SER A 123 -2.14 8.37 -3.11
N VAL A 124 -3.32 7.77 -3.32
CA VAL A 124 -3.51 6.45 -3.93
C VAL A 124 -4.33 6.56 -5.22
N LYS A 125 -4.39 5.48 -5.99
CA LYS A 125 -5.17 5.49 -7.24
C LYS A 125 -6.63 5.75 -6.92
N ARG A 126 -7.26 6.64 -7.70
CA ARG A 126 -8.69 6.95 -7.59
C ARG A 126 -9.58 5.71 -7.48
N SER A 127 -9.30 4.66 -8.25
CA SER A 127 -10.04 3.40 -8.19
C SER A 127 -9.98 2.69 -6.83
N GLU A 128 -8.87 2.83 -6.10
CA GLU A 128 -8.68 2.24 -4.77
C GLU A 128 -9.51 3.02 -3.75
N VAL A 129 -9.52 4.35 -3.83
CA VAL A 129 -10.40 5.21 -3.01
C VAL A 129 -11.88 4.93 -3.28
N GLU A 130 -12.26 4.78 -4.56
CA GLU A 130 -13.63 4.43 -4.93
C GLU A 130 -14.04 3.07 -4.35
N ALA A 131 -13.13 2.09 -4.38
CA ALA A 131 -13.36 0.77 -3.79
C ALA A 131 -13.48 0.83 -2.26
N GLU A 132 -12.67 1.65 -1.58
CA GLU A 132 -12.73 1.87 -0.13
C GLU A 132 -14.06 2.49 0.29
N ILE A 133 -14.46 3.59 -0.35
CA ILE A 133 -15.74 4.26 -0.08
C ILE A 133 -16.89 3.28 -0.28
N CYS A 134 -16.89 2.50 -1.37
CA CYS A 134 -17.92 1.49 -1.62
C CYS A 134 -17.89 0.36 -0.58
N ARG A 135 -16.71 -0.05 -0.10
CA ARG A 135 -16.56 -1.10 0.93
C ARG A 135 -17.24 -0.72 2.24
N HIS A 136 -17.18 0.55 2.62
CA HIS A 136 -17.85 1.08 3.82
C HIS A 136 -19.32 1.50 3.57
N GLY A 137 -19.85 1.20 2.39
CA GLY A 137 -21.24 1.41 2.01
C GLY A 137 -21.52 2.76 1.34
N GLY A 138 -20.53 3.65 1.25
CA GLY A 138 -20.67 4.94 0.59
C GLY A 138 -20.75 4.83 -0.94
N HIS A 139 -21.02 5.96 -1.58
CA HIS A 139 -21.23 6.03 -3.03
C HIS A 139 -20.37 7.09 -3.69
N ILE A 140 -20.04 6.90 -4.97
CA ILE A 140 -19.36 7.92 -5.78
C ILE A 140 -20.38 8.58 -6.70
N GLY A 141 -20.44 9.91 -6.66
CA GLY A 141 -21.48 10.68 -7.34
C GLY A 141 -20.96 11.80 -8.22
N THR A 142 -21.87 12.30 -9.05
CA THR A 142 -21.73 13.60 -9.70
C THR A 142 -21.94 14.71 -8.68
N ILE A 143 -21.50 15.92 -9.01
CA ILE A 143 -21.62 17.07 -8.12
C ILE A 143 -23.03 17.20 -7.56
N SER A 144 -24.06 17.20 -8.42
CA SER A 144 -25.48 17.32 -8.05
C SER A 144 -25.96 16.38 -6.94
N LYS A 145 -25.42 15.17 -6.84
CA LYS A 145 -25.83 14.14 -5.88
C LYS A 145 -24.85 13.97 -4.71
N ALA A 146 -23.71 14.65 -4.76
CA ALA A 146 -22.70 14.53 -3.73
C ALA A 146 -23.16 15.21 -2.43
N THR A 147 -22.81 14.55 -1.34
CA THR A 147 -22.97 15.02 0.05
C THR A 147 -21.64 15.48 0.64
N HIS A 148 -20.51 14.97 0.13
CA HIS A 148 -19.17 15.27 0.59
C HIS A 148 -18.25 15.48 -0.62
N LEU A 149 -17.30 16.41 -0.50
CA LEU A 149 -16.20 16.57 -1.46
C LEU A 149 -14.95 15.95 -0.86
N LEU A 150 -14.43 14.89 -1.46
CA LEU A 150 -13.10 14.38 -1.12
C LEU A 150 -12.07 15.05 -2.03
N CYS A 151 -11.20 15.86 -1.41
CA CYS A 151 -10.28 16.76 -2.09
C CYS A 151 -8.83 16.31 -1.87
N GLY A 152 -8.16 15.94 -2.97
CA GLY A 152 -6.71 15.71 -3.00
C GLY A 152 -5.90 17.02 -3.00
N GLU A 153 -4.58 16.88 -3.04
CA GLU A 153 -3.61 17.97 -2.81
C GLU A 153 -3.76 19.17 -3.77
N ASP A 154 -3.99 18.90 -5.05
CA ASP A 154 -4.22 19.91 -6.11
C ASP A 154 -5.73 20.13 -6.41
N GLY A 155 -6.62 19.59 -5.57
CA GLY A 155 -8.05 19.65 -5.77
C GLY A 155 -8.68 21.01 -5.41
N TYR A 156 -8.00 21.78 -4.56
CA TYR A 156 -8.44 23.08 -4.07
C TYR A 156 -8.47 24.13 -5.19
N GLY A 157 -9.51 24.96 -5.22
CA GLY A 157 -9.67 26.02 -6.23
C GLY A 157 -10.08 25.54 -7.63
N THR A 158 -10.19 24.23 -7.86
CA THR A 158 -10.75 23.69 -9.11
C THR A 158 -12.23 24.06 -9.27
N LYS A 159 -12.76 24.05 -10.51
CA LYS A 159 -14.19 24.28 -10.76
C LYS A 159 -15.10 23.37 -9.94
N LYS A 160 -14.68 22.14 -9.67
CA LYS A 160 -15.42 21.19 -8.82
C LYS A 160 -15.41 21.57 -7.35
N HIS A 161 -14.27 22.07 -6.84
CA HIS A 161 -14.14 22.59 -5.49
C HIS A 161 -15.03 23.82 -5.28
N GLN A 162 -14.90 24.82 -6.16
CA GLN A 162 -15.69 26.05 -6.10
C GLN A 162 -17.20 25.77 -6.15
N GLU A 163 -17.63 24.82 -6.98
CA GLU A 163 -19.04 24.45 -7.10
C GLU A 163 -19.54 23.62 -5.90
N ALA A 164 -18.67 22.84 -5.27
CA ALA A 164 -18.96 22.14 -4.03
C ALA A 164 -19.09 23.11 -2.84
N GLU A 165 -18.20 24.10 -2.74
CA GLU A 165 -18.25 25.18 -1.75
C GLU A 165 -19.52 26.01 -1.86
N LYS A 166 -19.92 26.41 -3.07
CA LYS A 166 -21.18 27.13 -3.32
C LYS A 166 -22.41 26.37 -2.82
N ARG A 167 -22.34 25.04 -2.82
CA ARG A 167 -23.42 24.15 -2.34
C ARG A 167 -23.28 23.80 -0.86
N GLY A 168 -22.25 24.28 -0.18
CA GLY A 168 -21.99 23.98 1.22
C GLY A 168 -21.63 22.51 1.46
N LEU A 169 -21.01 21.84 0.48
CA LEU A 169 -20.57 20.46 0.68
C LEU A 169 -19.35 20.45 1.63
N PRO A 170 -19.36 19.65 2.70
CA PRO A 170 -18.19 19.46 3.54
C PRO A 170 -17.02 18.90 2.71
N VAL A 171 -15.87 19.56 2.82
CA VAL A 171 -14.62 19.14 2.20
C VAL A 171 -13.88 18.23 3.18
N VAL A 172 -13.55 17.02 2.73
CA VAL A 172 -12.81 16.00 3.47
C VAL A 172 -11.52 15.68 2.71
N THR A 173 -10.43 15.46 3.45
CA THR A 173 -9.15 15.03 2.90
C THR A 173 -9.08 13.50 2.85
N GLU A 174 -8.00 12.97 2.27
CA GLU A 174 -7.74 11.52 2.25
C GLU A 174 -7.47 10.94 3.65
N GLU A 175 -7.31 11.78 4.66
CA GLU A 175 -7.13 11.41 6.07
C GLU A 175 -8.46 11.13 6.78
N TRP A 176 -9.51 10.78 6.03
CA TRP A 176 -10.75 10.31 6.65
C TRP A 176 -10.50 8.94 7.27
N GLU A 177 -10.33 8.91 8.60
CA GLU A 177 -10.27 7.68 9.36
C GLU A 177 -11.61 6.96 9.17
N ALA A 178 -11.60 5.84 8.45
CA ALA A 178 -12.76 4.97 8.42
C ALA A 178 -13.00 4.53 9.88
N PRO A 179 -14.17 4.85 10.47
CA PRO A 179 -14.48 4.36 11.81
C PRO A 179 -14.33 2.84 11.82
N GLU A 180 -13.64 2.31 12.83
CA GLU A 180 -13.40 0.88 12.96
C GLU A 180 -14.73 0.14 12.79
N GLN A 181 -14.77 -0.80 11.84
CA GLN A 181 -16.00 -1.54 11.58
C GLN A 181 -16.34 -2.33 12.85
N PRO A 182 -17.54 -2.14 13.44
CA PRO A 182 -17.93 -2.92 14.60
C PRO A 182 -17.95 -4.40 14.19
N ALA A 183 -17.22 -5.22 14.93
CA ALA A 183 -17.10 -6.64 14.62
C ALA A 183 -18.51 -7.26 14.54
N THR A 184 -18.79 -7.97 13.45
CA THR A 184 -20.08 -8.64 13.26
C THR A 184 -19.94 -10.12 13.56
N CYS A 185 -20.87 -10.65 14.34
CA CYS A 185 -20.95 -12.09 14.59
C CYS A 185 -21.53 -12.80 13.36
N SER A 186 -21.18 -14.08 13.16
CA SER A 186 -21.76 -14.95 12.10
C SER A 186 -23.30 -15.02 12.08
N CYS A 187 -23.98 -14.61 13.15
CA CYS A 187 -25.44 -14.49 13.20
C CYS A 187 -25.99 -13.13 12.74
N GLY A 188 -25.14 -12.21 12.27
CA GLY A 188 -25.50 -10.87 11.83
C GLY A 188 -25.69 -9.84 12.96
N ASN A 189 -25.31 -10.17 14.20
CA ASN A 189 -25.37 -9.22 15.32
C ASN A 189 -24.09 -8.40 15.44
N LEU A 190 -24.21 -7.14 15.83
CA LEU A 190 -23.08 -6.27 16.16
C LEU A 190 -22.51 -6.66 17.52
N LEU A 191 -21.20 -6.85 17.59
CA LEU A 191 -20.48 -7.04 18.84
C LEU A 191 -20.17 -5.66 19.44
N THR A 192 -20.37 -5.50 20.74
CA THR A 192 -19.84 -4.34 21.46
C THR A 192 -18.33 -4.48 21.58
N ALA A 193 -17.59 -3.37 21.60
CA ALA A 193 -16.12 -3.36 21.60
C ALA A 193 -15.50 -4.27 22.68
N ASP A 194 -16.19 -4.46 23.81
CA ASP A 194 -15.69 -5.22 24.96
C ASP A 194 -16.29 -6.65 25.09
N ALA A 195 -17.14 -7.08 24.14
CA ALA A 195 -17.86 -8.34 24.27
C ALA A 195 -17.11 -9.55 23.68
N ASN A 196 -16.68 -10.45 24.56
CA ASN A 196 -16.11 -11.75 24.20
C ASN A 196 -17.15 -12.78 23.70
N TYR A 197 -18.43 -12.41 23.65
CA TYR A 197 -19.52 -13.28 23.21
C TYR A 197 -20.62 -12.47 22.54
N CYS A 198 -21.27 -13.08 21.54
CA CYS A 198 -22.44 -12.46 20.92
C CYS A 198 -23.65 -12.54 21.86
N SER A 199 -24.23 -11.40 22.22
CA SER A 199 -25.43 -11.32 23.07
C SER A 199 -26.66 -12.02 22.49
N ARG A 200 -26.71 -12.22 21.17
CA ARG A 200 -27.85 -12.85 20.50
C ARG A 200 -27.73 -14.37 20.38
N CYS A 201 -26.56 -14.89 20.04
CA CYS A 201 -26.40 -16.33 19.77
C CYS A 201 -25.51 -17.06 20.77
N GLY A 202 -24.94 -16.36 21.76
CA GLY A 202 -24.09 -16.93 22.81
C GLY A 202 -22.74 -17.48 22.32
N LYS A 203 -22.46 -17.45 21.00
CA LYS A 203 -21.18 -17.90 20.48
C LYS A 203 -20.08 -16.99 21.00
N LYS A 204 -19.11 -17.60 21.70
CA LYS A 204 -17.84 -16.98 22.03
C LYS A 204 -17.18 -16.60 20.71
N VAL A 205 -16.93 -15.32 20.53
CA VAL A 205 -16.09 -14.87 19.43
C VAL A 205 -14.71 -15.37 19.82
N ALA A 206 -14.04 -16.14 18.96
CA ALA A 206 -12.62 -16.39 19.19
C ALA A 206 -12.00 -15.01 19.40
N ALA A 207 -11.32 -14.80 20.54
CA ALA A 207 -10.63 -13.55 20.81
C ALA A 207 -9.95 -13.18 19.51
N THR A 208 -10.33 -12.03 18.93
CA THR A 208 -9.84 -11.62 17.63
C THR A 208 -8.35 -11.86 17.66
N GLU A 209 -7.88 -12.83 16.87
CA GLU A 209 -6.51 -12.76 16.39
C GLU A 209 -6.38 -11.31 15.94
N GLY A 210 -5.43 -10.59 16.54
CA GLY A 210 -5.24 -9.18 16.25
C GLY A 210 -5.21 -8.94 14.73
N PRO A 211 -5.29 -7.68 14.26
CA PRO A 211 -5.24 -7.36 12.83
C PRO A 211 -4.24 -8.29 12.15
N PRO A 212 -4.65 -9.01 11.07
CA PRO A 212 -3.92 -10.17 10.56
C PRO A 212 -2.45 -9.80 10.51
N ALA A 213 -1.61 -10.52 11.29
CA ALA A 213 -0.24 -10.14 11.61
C ALA A 213 0.37 -9.47 10.38
N ALA A 214 0.50 -8.14 10.44
CA ALA A 214 0.79 -7.34 9.26
C ALA A 214 1.98 -8.00 8.56
N ASP A 215 1.80 -8.34 7.26
CA ASP A 215 2.76 -9.12 6.46
C ASP A 215 4.17 -8.83 6.96
N ASP A 216 4.78 -9.82 7.62
CA ASP A 216 6.00 -9.61 8.38
C ASP A 216 7.07 -8.99 7.46
N LEU A 217 7.21 -7.68 7.62
CA LEU A 217 7.87 -6.83 6.65
C LEU A 217 9.36 -7.18 6.55
N PHE A 218 9.89 -7.73 7.65
CA PHE A 218 11.26 -8.17 7.79
C PHE A 218 11.43 -9.67 7.56
N LYS A 219 10.37 -10.43 7.29
CA LYS A 219 10.50 -11.85 6.89
C LYS A 219 11.42 -12.04 5.68
N PRO A 220 11.34 -11.24 4.60
CA PRO A 220 12.30 -11.34 3.50
C PRO A 220 13.73 -10.97 3.93
N VAL A 221 13.88 -9.99 4.82
CA VAL A 221 15.17 -9.54 5.37
C VAL A 221 15.82 -10.65 6.20
N ARG A 222 15.06 -11.30 7.08
CA ARG A 222 15.52 -12.43 7.90
C ARG A 222 15.86 -13.66 7.07
N VAL A 223 15.12 -13.90 5.98
CA VAL A 223 15.41 -15.01 5.04
C VAL A 223 16.72 -14.75 4.30
N ALA A 224 16.98 -13.50 3.93
CA ALA A 224 18.19 -13.12 3.21
C ALA A 224 19.45 -13.02 4.11
N LEU A 225 19.31 -12.71 5.40
CA LEU A 225 20.45 -12.46 6.32
C LEU A 225 20.94 -13.67 7.14
N GLY A 226 20.55 -14.90 6.81
CA GLY A 226 21.12 -16.07 7.50
C GLY A 226 20.29 -17.33 7.36
N GLY A 227 20.49 -18.05 6.25
CA GLY A 227 19.82 -19.31 5.92
C GLY A 227 19.65 -20.27 7.12
N ALA A 228 18.53 -21.00 7.13
CA ALA A 228 18.10 -22.07 8.06
C ALA A 228 18.27 -21.88 9.59
N ASP A 229 19.46 -21.52 10.09
CA ASP A 229 19.86 -21.52 11.50
C ASP A 229 19.43 -20.27 12.27
N ASN A 230 19.29 -19.11 11.61
CA ASN A 230 18.76 -17.89 12.25
C ASN A 230 17.24 -17.90 12.44
N LYS A 231 16.55 -18.90 11.88
CA LYS A 231 15.08 -19.04 11.93
C LYS A 231 14.57 -19.29 13.35
N GLU A 232 15.33 -19.98 14.20
CA GLU A 232 14.94 -20.23 15.60
C GLU A 232 15.19 -19.03 16.52
N LEU A 233 16.21 -18.22 16.23
CA LEU A 233 16.53 -16.99 16.98
C LEU A 233 15.60 -15.84 16.58
N MET A 234 15.32 -15.70 15.28
CA MET A 234 14.59 -14.55 14.73
C MET A 234 13.10 -14.81 14.49
N GLY A 235 12.61 -16.04 14.72
CA GLY A 235 11.19 -16.40 14.60
C GLY A 235 10.24 -15.65 15.55
N SER A 236 10.79 -14.84 16.46
CA SER A 236 10.05 -14.03 17.46
C SER A 236 10.37 -12.53 17.40
N ALA A 237 11.08 -12.05 16.37
CA ALA A 237 11.57 -10.66 16.32
C ALA A 237 10.49 -9.61 15.98
N THR A 238 9.21 -9.96 16.05
CA THR A 238 8.11 -8.99 15.96
C THR A 238 7.49 -8.88 17.33
N TYR A 239 7.59 -7.69 17.93
CA TYR A 239 7.03 -7.41 19.23
C TYR A 239 5.92 -6.38 19.11
N THR A 240 4.79 -6.64 19.76
CA THR A 240 3.73 -5.68 20.01
C THR A 240 4.10 -4.78 21.19
N LEU A 241 3.44 -3.62 21.33
CA LEU A 241 3.61 -2.73 22.49
C LEU A 241 3.35 -3.44 23.81
N GLU A 242 2.34 -4.31 23.84
CA GLU A 242 1.96 -5.07 25.03
C GLU A 242 3.04 -6.08 25.44
N GLU A 243 3.63 -6.81 24.48
CA GLU A 243 4.69 -7.80 24.73
C GLU A 243 5.97 -7.20 25.32
N VAL A 244 6.23 -5.92 25.06
CA VAL A 244 7.34 -5.15 25.64
C VAL A 244 6.92 -4.29 26.84
N GLY A 245 5.66 -4.38 27.28
CA GLY A 245 5.15 -3.68 28.46
C GLY A 245 5.01 -2.16 28.28
N LEU A 246 4.82 -1.70 27.04
CA LEU A 246 4.67 -0.30 26.69
C LEU A 246 3.23 0.03 26.31
N LYS A 247 2.86 1.30 26.50
CA LYS A 247 1.54 1.85 26.11
C LYS A 247 1.64 2.61 24.79
N ASP A 248 0.50 2.77 24.12
CA ASP A 248 0.38 3.63 22.95
C ASP A 248 0.88 5.06 23.24
N GLY A 249 1.61 5.64 22.28
CA GLY A 249 2.25 6.95 22.42
C GLY A 249 3.64 6.94 23.06
N SER A 250 4.19 5.76 23.40
CA SER A 250 5.58 5.63 23.81
C SER A 250 6.54 6.14 22.73
N LYS A 251 7.61 6.83 23.14
CA LYS A 251 8.66 7.28 22.20
C LYS A 251 9.29 6.06 21.50
N LEU A 252 9.55 6.18 20.21
CA LEU A 252 10.12 5.12 19.38
C LEU A 252 11.45 4.56 19.94
N GLU A 253 12.25 5.41 20.57
CA GLU A 253 13.48 5.01 21.26
C GLU A 253 13.21 4.03 22.42
N VAL A 254 12.22 4.35 23.26
CA VAL A 254 11.86 3.54 24.43
C VAL A 254 11.40 2.17 23.96
N PHE A 255 10.63 2.13 22.86
CA PHE A 255 10.22 0.89 22.21
C PHE A 255 11.42 0.11 21.67
N ALA A 256 12.32 0.74 20.92
CA ALA A 256 13.49 0.08 20.35
C ALA A 256 14.40 -0.55 21.43
N ARG A 257 14.66 0.19 22.53
CA ARG A 257 15.41 -0.33 23.69
C ARG A 257 14.69 -1.50 24.37
N ALA A 258 13.36 -1.43 24.52
CA ALA A 258 12.59 -2.51 25.13
C ALA A 258 12.61 -3.79 24.27
N CYS A 259 12.47 -3.66 22.95
CA CYS A 259 12.59 -4.77 22.01
C CYS A 259 13.99 -5.40 22.03
N TRP A 260 15.04 -4.57 22.08
CA TRP A 260 16.42 -5.06 22.18
C TRP A 260 16.67 -5.84 23.46
N LYS A 261 16.23 -5.31 24.61
CA LYS A 261 16.30 -6.02 25.89
C LYS A 261 15.56 -7.35 25.84
N LYS A 262 14.33 -7.37 25.29
CA LYS A 262 13.52 -8.59 25.18
C LYS A 262 14.18 -9.62 24.27
N TYR A 263 14.79 -9.18 23.18
CA TYR A 263 15.58 -10.03 22.29
C TYR A 263 16.76 -10.69 23.03
N LEU A 264 17.55 -9.90 23.77
CA LEU A 264 18.67 -10.44 24.56
C LEU A 264 18.18 -11.45 25.60
N GLU A 265 17.11 -11.14 26.33
CA GLU A 265 16.51 -12.08 27.29
C GLU A 265 16.10 -13.40 26.62
N ASN A 266 15.47 -13.35 25.44
CA ASN A 266 15.01 -14.55 24.72
C ASN A 266 16.17 -15.36 24.13
N ALA A 267 17.12 -14.71 23.48
CA ALA A 267 18.28 -15.35 22.85
C ALA A 267 19.13 -16.10 23.88
N PHE A 268 19.28 -15.52 25.07
CA PHE A 268 20.23 -15.99 26.07
C PHE A 268 19.55 -16.79 27.21
N SER A 269 18.25 -16.60 27.51
CA SER A 269 17.55 -17.38 28.55
C SER A 269 17.52 -18.90 28.32
N LYS A 270 17.53 -19.37 27.06
CA LYS A 270 17.53 -20.81 26.73
C LYS A 270 18.77 -21.56 27.26
N HIS A 271 19.89 -20.86 27.46
CA HIS A 271 21.10 -21.47 28.04
C HIS A 271 21.01 -21.78 29.53
N ARG A 272 20.02 -21.22 30.24
CA ARG A 272 19.83 -21.41 31.68
C ARG A 272 19.26 -22.78 32.06
N ASN A 273 18.62 -23.48 31.12
CA ASN A 273 17.93 -24.76 31.36
C ASN A 273 18.62 -25.98 30.73
N ARG A 274 19.78 -25.83 30.07
CA ARG A 274 20.58 -26.99 29.64
C ARG A 274 21.17 -27.67 30.89
N GLY A 275 20.58 -28.82 31.21
CA GLY A 275 20.65 -29.54 32.48
C GLY A 275 22.02 -29.75 33.13
N LYS A 276 21.94 -30.07 34.42
CA LYS A 276 23.01 -30.44 35.40
C LYS A 276 23.96 -31.59 34.97
N GLY A 277 24.04 -31.95 33.69
CA GLY A 277 24.83 -33.08 33.18
C GLY A 277 25.87 -32.72 32.11
N ALA A 278 25.96 -31.47 31.64
CA ALA A 278 27.04 -31.05 30.74
C ALA A 278 28.31 -30.76 31.54
N ALA A 279 29.42 -31.39 31.15
CA ALA A 279 30.74 -31.19 31.77
C ALA A 279 31.03 -29.69 31.93
N ARG A 280 31.43 -29.28 33.14
CA ARG A 280 31.76 -27.89 33.49
C ARG A 280 32.79 -27.36 32.49
N ALA A 281 32.38 -26.41 31.65
CA ALA A 281 33.33 -25.59 30.91
C ALA A 281 34.26 -24.90 31.94
N PRO A 282 35.57 -24.76 31.65
CA PRO A 282 36.53 -24.19 32.58
C PRO A 282 36.14 -22.74 32.96
N PRO A 283 36.28 -22.35 34.25
CA PRO A 283 35.67 -21.14 34.81
C PRO A 283 36.27 -19.80 34.35
N TRP A 284 37.24 -19.78 33.44
CA TRP A 284 38.08 -18.59 33.19
C TRP A 284 37.88 -17.89 31.83
N ARG A 285 36.88 -18.26 31.01
CA ARG A 285 36.76 -17.69 29.64
C ARG A 285 35.35 -17.36 29.14
N VAL A 286 34.34 -17.37 30.00
CA VAL A 286 33.02 -16.88 29.61
C VAL A 286 32.65 -15.78 30.58
N PRO A 287 32.59 -14.51 30.15
CA PRO A 287 31.97 -13.46 30.94
C PRO A 287 30.65 -14.00 31.48
N SER A 288 30.35 -13.75 32.76
CA SER A 288 29.06 -14.19 33.31
C SER A 288 27.98 -13.75 32.32
N HIS A 289 27.11 -14.67 31.93
CA HIS A 289 26.09 -14.43 30.93
C HIS A 289 25.26 -13.15 31.24
N LEU A 290 25.11 -12.83 32.53
CA LEU A 290 24.54 -11.58 33.02
C LEU A 290 25.37 -10.35 32.64
N GLY A 291 26.70 -10.42 32.80
CA GLY A 291 27.61 -9.37 32.37
C GLY A 291 27.65 -9.15 30.85
N TYR A 292 27.53 -10.20 30.04
CA TYR A 292 27.43 -10.07 28.58
C TYR A 292 26.13 -9.39 28.16
N VAL A 293 24.98 -9.86 28.65
CA VAL A 293 23.67 -9.25 28.38
C VAL A 293 23.64 -7.79 28.81
N GLN A 294 24.23 -7.46 29.96
CA GLN A 294 24.32 -6.08 30.44
C GLN A 294 25.15 -5.20 29.50
N ARG A 295 26.34 -5.65 29.07
CA ARG A 295 27.16 -4.91 28.10
C ARG A 295 26.44 -4.68 26.77
N CYS A 296 25.78 -5.70 26.22
CA CYS A 296 24.98 -5.55 25.01
C CYS A 296 23.77 -4.62 25.21
N THR A 297 23.20 -4.57 26.41
CA THR A 297 22.11 -3.64 26.73
C THR A 297 22.63 -2.21 26.78
N ASP A 298 23.80 -2.01 27.38
CA ASP A 298 24.43 -0.70 27.57
C ASP A 298 25.01 -0.14 26.26
N SER A 299 25.37 -1.01 25.30
CA SER A 299 25.89 -0.61 23.98
C SER A 299 24.82 -0.15 22.99
N PHE A 300 23.54 -0.10 23.38
CA PHE A 300 22.50 0.43 22.52
C PHE A 300 22.70 1.94 22.31
N GLU A 301 23.23 2.27 21.13
CA GLU A 301 23.49 3.63 20.69
C GLU A 301 22.66 3.95 19.45
N LEU A 302 21.82 4.97 19.55
CA LEU A 302 21.03 5.45 18.42
C LEU A 302 21.95 6.04 17.35
N ALA A 303 21.76 5.67 16.09
CA ALA A 303 22.54 6.22 15.00
C ALA A 303 22.29 7.74 14.87
N ALA A 304 23.37 8.51 14.70
CA ALA A 304 23.29 9.95 14.53
C ALA A 304 22.37 10.35 13.35
N GLY A 305 21.53 11.38 13.54
CA GLY A 305 20.64 11.89 12.49
C GLY A 305 19.25 11.26 12.43
N THR A 306 18.93 10.31 13.31
CA THR A 306 17.61 9.65 13.39
C THR A 306 16.54 10.45 14.16
N PHE A 307 16.89 11.59 14.79
CA PHE A 307 15.94 12.45 15.49
C PHE A 307 15.81 13.83 14.84
N PRO A 308 14.59 14.30 14.53
CA PRO A 308 14.33 15.73 14.56
C PRO A 308 14.41 16.18 16.04
N HIS A 309 15.25 17.17 16.35
CA HIS A 309 14.97 18.01 17.51
C HIS A 309 13.62 18.71 17.25
N SER A 310 12.84 19.00 18.29
CA SER A 310 11.47 19.50 18.15
C SER A 310 11.32 20.78 17.31
N ASN A 311 12.42 21.44 16.96
CA ASN A 311 12.47 22.64 16.12
C ASN A 311 13.27 22.50 14.81
N THR A 312 13.74 21.32 14.42
CA THR A 312 14.44 21.15 13.13
C THR A 312 13.50 20.65 12.03
N PRO A 313 13.65 21.12 10.78
CA PRO A 313 12.88 20.62 9.64
C PRO A 313 13.00 19.10 9.52
N ARG A 314 11.89 18.43 9.21
CA ARG A 314 11.84 16.97 9.09
C ARG A 314 12.92 16.48 8.10
N PRO A 315 13.77 15.52 8.49
CA PRO A 315 14.78 15.00 7.59
C PRO A 315 14.14 14.29 6.41
N HIS A 316 14.67 14.54 5.21
CA HIS A 316 14.22 13.89 3.98
C HIS A 316 14.46 12.36 4.08
N PRO A 317 13.56 11.49 3.59
CA PRO A 317 13.69 10.03 3.68
C PRO A 317 15.06 9.47 3.27
N LYS A 318 15.70 10.07 2.27
CA LYS A 318 17.05 9.71 1.82
C LYS A 318 18.12 9.86 2.90
N LYS A 319 17.96 10.83 3.81
CA LYS A 319 18.89 11.06 4.94
C LYS A 319 18.71 10.05 6.07
N VAL A 320 17.52 9.46 6.21
CA VAL A 320 17.26 8.41 7.21
C VAL A 320 17.88 7.09 6.78
N LEU A 321 17.88 6.79 5.47
CA LEU A 321 18.43 5.55 4.91
C LEU A 321 19.94 5.56 4.71
N GLN A 322 20.56 6.72 4.51
CA GLN A 322 22.00 6.80 4.22
C GLN A 322 22.88 6.16 5.31
N PRO A 323 22.66 6.40 6.62
CA PRO A 323 23.43 5.70 7.67
C PRO A 323 23.22 4.18 7.65
N PHE A 324 22.03 3.70 7.25
CA PHE A 324 21.79 2.27 7.09
C PHE A 324 22.53 1.70 5.89
N GLU A 325 22.59 2.42 4.77
CA GLU A 325 23.29 1.96 3.57
C GLU A 325 24.80 1.88 3.80
N GLU A 326 25.37 2.81 4.58
CA GLU A 326 26.77 2.77 5.00
C GLU A 326 27.04 1.61 5.98
N GLN A 327 26.10 1.30 6.89
CA GLN A 327 26.20 0.15 7.80
C GLN A 327 25.94 -1.21 7.13
N LEU A 328 25.35 -1.22 5.95
CA LEU A 328 25.05 -2.41 5.14
C LEU A 328 26.14 -2.72 4.12
N ASP A 329 27.21 -1.93 4.08
CA ASP A 329 28.34 -2.20 3.20
C ASP A 329 28.93 -3.59 3.55
N GLY A 330 29.08 -4.44 2.54
CA GLY A 330 29.47 -5.85 2.72
C GLY A 330 28.33 -6.87 2.94
N CYS A 331 27.08 -6.44 3.16
CA CYS A 331 25.93 -7.37 3.23
C CYS A 331 25.52 -7.91 1.85
N GLU A 332 24.90 -9.10 1.81
CA GLU A 332 24.33 -9.65 0.57
C GLU A 332 23.28 -8.72 -0.05
N LYS A 333 23.35 -8.54 -1.37
CA LYS A 333 22.50 -7.58 -2.10
C LYS A 333 21.01 -7.85 -1.88
N GLU A 334 20.61 -9.12 -1.83
CA GLU A 334 19.24 -9.57 -1.59
C GLU A 334 18.71 -9.10 -0.23
N ALA A 335 19.57 -9.11 0.80
CA ALA A 335 19.22 -8.62 2.13
C ALA A 335 19.06 -7.11 2.17
N VAL A 336 19.98 -6.38 1.53
CA VAL A 336 19.92 -4.93 1.39
C VAL A 336 18.64 -4.50 0.65
N ASP A 337 18.31 -5.18 -0.45
CA ASP A 337 17.11 -4.89 -1.24
C ASP A 337 15.81 -5.25 -0.50
N ALA A 338 15.81 -6.34 0.27
CA ALA A 338 14.70 -6.68 1.16
C ALA A 338 14.47 -5.61 2.23
N LEU A 339 15.55 -5.09 2.83
CA LEU A 339 15.48 -4.05 3.84
C LEU A 339 15.00 -2.73 3.24
N ARG A 340 15.51 -2.34 2.07
CA ARG A 340 15.02 -1.17 1.31
C ARG A 340 13.54 -1.28 1.02
N LYS A 341 13.07 -2.44 0.59
CA LYS A 341 11.65 -2.69 0.28
C LYS A 341 10.77 -2.63 1.53
N ALA A 342 11.28 -3.09 2.67
CA ALA A 342 10.63 -2.93 3.96
C ALA A 342 10.51 -1.45 4.31
N PHE A 343 11.62 -0.71 4.31
CA PHE A 343 11.62 0.71 4.67
C PHE A 343 10.81 1.60 3.73
N ALA A 344 10.76 1.27 2.43
CA ALA A 344 9.93 1.99 1.45
C ALA A 344 8.42 1.91 1.77
N LYS A 345 7.99 0.93 2.57
CA LYS A 345 6.60 0.77 3.03
C LYS A 345 6.35 1.39 4.41
N THR A 346 7.40 1.67 5.18
CA THR A 346 7.28 2.36 6.47
C THR A 346 7.36 3.87 6.28
N ARG A 347 6.71 4.63 7.17
CA ARG A 347 6.87 6.07 7.14
C ARG A 347 8.28 6.47 7.63
N PRO A 348 9.00 7.36 6.95
CA PRO A 348 10.36 7.78 7.33
C PRO A 348 10.44 8.46 8.70
N ASP A 349 9.35 9.09 9.15
CA ASP A 349 9.24 9.72 10.48
C ASP A 349 9.01 8.71 11.62
N ALA A 350 9.00 7.43 11.30
CA ALA A 350 8.75 6.36 12.25
C ALA A 350 9.82 5.26 12.22
N ALA A 351 11.02 5.60 11.75
CA ALA A 351 12.16 4.70 11.62
C ALA A 351 13.29 5.07 12.60
N LEU A 352 13.86 4.10 13.33
CA LEU A 352 15.12 4.26 14.09
C LEU A 352 16.12 3.18 13.71
N SER A 353 17.41 3.56 13.66
CA SER A 353 18.54 2.66 13.78
C SER A 353 19.24 2.81 15.12
N ALA A 354 19.70 1.70 15.68
CA ALA A 354 20.71 1.71 16.73
C ALA A 354 21.83 0.73 16.38
N SER A 355 23.07 1.10 16.66
CA SER A 355 24.18 0.16 16.69
C SER A 355 24.09 -0.67 17.97
N VAL A 356 24.38 -1.97 17.87
CA VAL A 356 24.38 -2.90 19.00
C VAL A 356 25.54 -3.88 18.87
N GLY A 357 26.23 -4.20 19.96
CA GLY A 357 27.40 -5.10 19.96
C GLY A 357 28.28 -4.93 21.18
N ASP A 358 29.36 -5.69 21.31
CA ASP A 358 30.46 -5.36 22.24
C ASP A 358 31.80 -5.28 21.52
N ASP A 359 32.86 -4.92 22.24
CA ASP A 359 34.22 -4.73 21.71
C ASP A 359 34.80 -6.02 21.07
N GLU A 360 34.19 -7.19 21.30
CA GLU A 360 34.69 -8.51 20.90
C GLU A 360 33.80 -9.23 19.86
N GLN A 361 32.48 -8.99 19.83
CA GLN A 361 31.54 -9.63 18.89
C GLN A 361 30.48 -8.66 18.33
N ILE A 362 30.64 -8.39 17.03
CA ILE A 362 29.71 -7.94 15.99
C ILE A 362 28.89 -6.67 16.29
N GLY A 363 29.23 -5.62 15.54
CA GLY A 363 28.39 -4.44 15.28
C GLY A 363 27.19 -4.80 14.41
N GLY A 364 26.10 -5.17 15.07
CA GLY A 364 24.79 -5.26 14.44
C GLY A 364 24.07 -3.92 14.45
N PHE A 365 22.96 -3.84 13.73
CA PHE A 365 22.04 -2.72 13.87
C PHE A 365 20.60 -3.18 14.08
N VAL A 366 19.87 -2.39 14.86
CA VAL A 366 18.45 -2.56 15.15
C VAL A 366 17.67 -1.58 14.30
N ALA A 367 16.73 -2.07 13.51
CA ALA A 367 15.76 -1.27 12.76
C ALA A 367 14.38 -1.35 13.43
N VAL A 368 13.75 -0.20 13.68
CA VAL A 368 12.35 -0.14 14.14
C VAL A 368 11.54 0.76 13.24
N GLY A 369 10.40 0.26 12.74
CA GLY A 369 9.46 1.02 11.90
C GLY A 369 8.03 0.98 12.48
N ARG A 370 7.28 2.09 12.50
CA ARG A 370 5.82 2.04 12.80
C ARG A 370 5.03 1.53 11.59
N LEU A 371 4.10 0.60 11.81
CA LEU A 371 3.24 -0.01 10.80
C LEU A 371 1.78 -0.03 11.29
N GLY A 372 0.97 0.92 10.83
CA GLY A 372 -0.39 1.11 11.34
C GLY A 372 -0.39 1.46 12.83
N SER A 373 -1.12 0.68 13.64
CA SER A 373 -1.12 0.78 15.11
C SER A 373 0.07 0.09 15.78
N GLY A 374 0.86 -0.71 15.05
CA GLY A 374 1.98 -1.48 15.60
C GLY A 374 3.35 -0.94 15.24
N PHE A 375 4.38 -1.65 15.69
CA PHE A 375 5.77 -1.45 15.32
C PHE A 375 6.36 -2.75 14.79
N ALA A 376 7.31 -2.64 13.88
CA ALA A 376 8.08 -3.74 13.35
C ALA A 376 9.54 -3.56 13.78
N PHE A 377 10.17 -4.65 14.24
CA PHE A 377 11.54 -4.68 14.77
C PHE A 377 12.37 -5.66 13.93
N GLY A 378 13.61 -5.30 13.63
CA GLY A 378 14.56 -6.15 12.94
C GLY A 378 15.95 -5.95 13.53
N VAL A 379 16.69 -7.04 13.72
CA VAL A 379 18.12 -7.01 14.08
C VAL A 379 18.89 -7.60 12.92
N VAL A 380 19.97 -6.93 12.54
CA VAL A 380 20.94 -7.43 11.56
C VAL A 380 22.26 -7.57 12.28
N PHE A 381 22.87 -8.75 12.19
CA PHE A 381 24.24 -8.98 12.65
C PHE A 381 25.15 -8.97 11.44
N VAL A 382 26.21 -8.16 11.48
CA VAL A 382 27.25 -8.15 10.44
C VAL A 382 28.32 -9.17 10.85
N SER A 383 28.28 -10.37 10.30
CA SER A 383 29.40 -11.31 10.45
C SER A 383 30.54 -10.88 9.52
N ASP A 384 31.76 -10.78 10.07
CA ASP A 384 32.99 -10.68 9.27
C ASP A 384 33.18 -11.88 8.33
#